data_AF-A0A397FL52-F1
#
_entry.id   AF-A0A397FL52-F1
#
_cell.length_a   1.000
_cell.length_b   1.000
_cell.length_c   1.000
_cell.angle_alpha   90.00
_cell.angle_beta   90.00
_cell.angle_gamma   90.00
#
_symmetry.space_group_name_H-M   'P 1'
#
loop_
_entity.id
_entity.type
_entity.pdbx_description
1 polymer ?
#
loop_
_entity_poly.entity_id
_entity_poly.type
_entity_poly.pdbx_seq_one_letter_code
_entity_poly.pdbx_strand_id
1 'polypeptide(L)'
;METGADVWIADPKDIWTAATVVGHPHDDRLIVQRPHLTTTETIELTKDRDGVTTNVLLRNSRLDEEERNEDLITLPHLHEASILQALSSRYDNDAIYTTIGDIVLSINPFKRLPLYEDATMAQYDASPDNKFFEDVLPPHLYTIGKRAFVDMTRHNRDQAILISGESGAGKTEATKIIMSYLANMSNGGNSSAQNSIETQVLQTNPVLEAFGNARTVRNDNSSRFGKFIEVRFHHAKIVGAKIRTYLLEKVRVVTQACHERNFHIFYELVSTVLELNLPPKKQVKKLPPLPVAFDLRKKATDWHVLELQSFDFVNQSGCMARRDNVLDIDQFPITIQAMLDTGMSSGDIEDVLALVVGILHVGNIAFESTDDNFDPAMRCATVAPSSAIAVTAAAKLLQVPAKQLTSALTKRSITTQTQAKHTRNALAMEAYRSLFEWLVRRVNTSIHPPPSPLDNNTTPQPHGTDDHHNRMIGLLDIFGFEIMAVNSFEQLCINYANETLQQQFNSYVFKTE
;
A
#
# COMPACT_ATOMS: atom_id res chain seq x y z
N MET A 1 5.41 36.05 -26.31
CA MET A 1 6.18 36.47 -25.11
C MET A 1 6.90 37.74 -25.48
N GLU A 2 6.86 38.78 -24.65
CA GLU A 2 7.51 40.07 -24.94
C GLU A 2 8.92 40.13 -24.33
N THR A 3 9.75 41.06 -24.82
CA THR A 3 11.05 41.34 -24.21
C THR A 3 10.86 41.90 -22.80
N GLY A 4 11.59 41.34 -21.84
CA GLY A 4 11.44 41.60 -20.41
C GLY A 4 10.54 40.61 -19.68
N ALA A 5 9.87 39.68 -20.38
CA ALA A 5 9.06 38.66 -19.74
C ALA A 5 9.95 37.58 -19.07
N ASP A 6 9.59 37.21 -17.85
CA ASP A 6 10.16 36.05 -17.18
C ASP A 6 9.51 34.76 -17.68
N VAL A 7 10.34 33.75 -17.91
CA VAL A 7 9.96 32.48 -18.52
C VAL A 7 10.64 31.29 -17.85
N TRP A 8 10.00 30.13 -17.96
CA TRP A 8 10.59 28.83 -17.71
C TRP A 8 11.06 28.22 -19.03
N ILE A 9 12.24 27.62 -19.02
CA ILE A 9 12.85 26.95 -20.17
C ILE A 9 13.13 25.50 -19.83
N ALA A 10 12.78 24.59 -20.74
CA ALA A 10 13.09 23.17 -20.60
C ALA A 10 14.61 22.94 -20.45
N ASP A 11 14.99 22.20 -19.42
CA ASP A 11 16.38 21.91 -19.07
C ASP A 11 16.57 20.40 -18.88
N PRO A 12 17.57 19.76 -19.51
CA PRO A 12 17.78 18.32 -19.38
C PRO A 12 18.11 17.84 -17.96
N LYS A 13 18.60 18.72 -17.09
CA LYS A 13 19.02 18.39 -15.73
C LYS A 13 17.96 18.74 -14.70
N ASP A 14 17.47 19.98 -14.74
CA ASP A 14 16.56 20.52 -13.72
C ASP A 14 15.09 20.51 -14.18
N ILE A 15 14.81 19.91 -15.34
CA ILE A 15 13.51 19.88 -16.04
C ILE A 15 13.09 21.26 -16.54
N TRP A 16 13.08 22.27 -15.67
CA TRP A 16 12.74 23.66 -15.96
C TRP A 16 13.71 24.62 -15.28
N THR A 17 14.12 25.67 -15.99
CA THR A 17 15.00 26.71 -15.44
C THR A 17 14.47 28.11 -15.76
N ALA A 18 14.63 29.03 -14.82
CA ALA A 18 14.18 30.41 -14.97
C ALA A 18 15.08 31.18 -15.95
N ALA A 19 14.49 32.06 -16.73
CA ALA A 19 15.17 33.04 -17.56
C ALA A 19 14.29 34.24 -17.87
N THR A 20 14.88 35.28 -18.44
CA THR A 20 14.18 36.46 -18.92
C THR A 20 14.39 36.59 -20.43
N VAL A 21 13.32 36.89 -21.16
CA VAL A 21 13.38 37.14 -22.60
C VAL A 21 14.06 38.48 -22.86
N VAL A 22 15.14 38.49 -23.64
CA VAL A 22 15.90 39.70 -23.96
C VAL A 22 15.80 40.12 -25.43
N GLY A 23 15.21 39.28 -26.29
CA GLY A 23 14.93 39.67 -27.67
C GLY A 23 14.27 38.58 -28.52
N HIS A 24 13.81 39.00 -29.70
CA HIS A 24 13.12 38.15 -30.69
C HIS A 24 13.85 38.25 -32.03
N PRO A 25 14.85 37.38 -32.28
CA PRO A 25 15.58 37.40 -33.55
C PRO A 25 14.69 36.94 -34.72
N HIS A 26 13.70 36.09 -34.46
CA HIS A 26 12.75 35.57 -35.45
C HIS A 26 11.49 35.01 -34.74
N ASP A 27 10.38 34.79 -35.45
CA ASP A 27 9.09 34.34 -34.85
C ASP A 27 9.15 32.96 -34.16
N ASP A 28 10.13 32.13 -34.54
CA ASP A 28 10.38 30.78 -34.04
C ASP A 28 11.53 30.70 -33.04
N ARG A 29 12.14 31.85 -32.66
CA ARG A 29 13.33 31.89 -31.81
C ARG A 29 13.26 33.00 -30.76
N LEU A 30 13.69 32.69 -29.55
CA LEU A 30 13.82 33.65 -28.45
C LEU A 30 15.28 33.78 -28.05
N ILE A 31 15.73 35.02 -27.78
CA ILE A 31 16.97 35.23 -27.05
C ILE A 31 16.58 35.41 -25.59
N VAL A 32 17.18 34.60 -24.72
CA VAL A 32 16.90 34.56 -23.29
C VAL A 32 18.19 34.75 -22.50
N GLN A 33 18.05 35.21 -21.26
CA GLN A 33 19.14 35.32 -20.31
C GLN A 33 18.77 34.62 -19.00
N ARG A 34 19.60 33.66 -18.57
CA ARG A 34 19.41 32.97 -17.29
C ARG A 34 19.96 33.84 -16.14
N PRO A 35 19.36 33.80 -14.93
CA PRO A 35 19.74 34.68 -13.81
C PRO A 35 21.22 34.62 -13.41
N HIS A 36 21.87 33.46 -13.58
CA HIS A 36 23.26 33.23 -13.18
C HIS A 36 24.28 33.36 -14.32
N LEU A 37 23.83 33.74 -15.52
CA LEU A 37 24.69 33.86 -16.70
C LEU A 37 24.68 35.30 -17.23
N THR A 38 25.88 35.83 -17.49
CA THR A 38 26.04 37.11 -18.20
C THR A 38 25.88 36.96 -19.71
N THR A 39 25.86 35.73 -20.22
CA THR A 39 25.68 35.41 -21.64
C THR A 39 24.22 35.16 -21.96
N THR A 40 23.79 35.61 -23.14
CA THR A 40 22.48 35.30 -23.69
C THR A 40 22.53 34.00 -24.49
N GLU A 41 21.41 33.28 -24.49
CA GLU A 41 21.22 32.03 -25.24
C GLU A 41 20.08 32.23 -26.24
N THR A 42 20.20 31.67 -27.44
CA THR A 42 19.11 31.66 -28.43
C THR A 42 18.44 30.29 -28.41
N ILE A 43 17.15 30.27 -28.11
CA ILE A 43 16.34 29.07 -28.01
C ILE A 43 15.36 29.01 -29.18
N GLU A 44 15.34 27.87 -29.85
CA GLU A 44 14.37 27.56 -30.89
C GLU A 44 13.09 27.01 -30.24
N LEU A 45 11.93 27.58 -30.61
CA LEU A 45 10.66 27.23 -30.02
C LEU A 45 10.15 25.92 -30.62
N THR A 46 9.93 24.93 -29.75
CA THR A 46 9.30 23.67 -30.10
C THR A 46 7.80 23.81 -29.88
N LYS A 47 7.01 23.43 -30.89
CA LYS A 47 5.55 23.44 -30.83
C LYS A 47 5.01 22.02 -30.90
N ASP A 48 3.93 21.76 -30.18
CA ASP A 48 3.17 20.52 -30.29
C ASP A 48 2.26 20.49 -31.54
N ARG A 49 1.42 19.46 -31.64
CA ARG A 49 0.48 19.27 -32.75
C ARG A 49 -0.58 20.36 -32.84
N ASP A 50 -0.86 21.04 -31.74
CA ASP A 50 -1.86 22.11 -31.63
C ASP A 50 -1.21 23.50 -31.79
N GLY A 51 0.11 23.54 -32.01
CA GLY A 51 0.88 24.76 -32.22
C GLY A 51 1.28 25.47 -30.93
N VAL A 52 1.10 24.83 -29.77
CA VAL A 52 1.45 25.37 -28.45
C VAL A 52 2.94 25.15 -28.20
N THR A 53 3.64 26.20 -27.75
CA THR A 53 5.06 26.09 -27.39
C THR A 53 5.22 25.23 -26.14
N THR A 54 6.07 24.20 -26.21
CA THR A 54 6.23 23.21 -25.14
C THR A 54 7.54 23.33 -24.38
N ASN A 55 8.54 24.03 -24.92
CA ASN A 55 9.87 24.14 -24.30
C ASN A 55 10.14 25.49 -23.62
N VAL A 56 9.23 26.45 -23.77
CA VAL A 56 9.28 27.76 -23.10
C VAL A 56 7.88 28.13 -22.60
N LEU A 57 7.77 28.42 -21.30
CA LEU A 57 6.50 28.73 -20.63
C LEU A 57 6.63 30.07 -19.88
N LEU A 58 5.54 30.82 -19.69
CA LEU A 58 5.59 32.08 -18.94
C LEU A 58 5.82 31.83 -17.45
N ARG A 59 6.58 32.69 -16.77
CA ARG A 59 6.74 32.59 -15.32
C ARG A 59 5.72 33.48 -14.61
N ASN A 60 5.26 33.06 -13.44
CA ASN A 60 4.40 33.89 -12.61
C ASN A 60 5.21 35.07 -12.05
N SER A 61 4.68 36.29 -12.19
CA SER A 61 5.44 37.53 -11.99
C SER A 61 5.81 37.84 -10.54
N ARG A 62 5.22 37.13 -9.58
CA ARG A 62 5.45 37.31 -8.14
C ARG A 62 5.96 36.02 -7.55
N LEU A 63 7.29 35.90 -7.48
CA LEU A 63 7.98 34.69 -7.05
C LEU A 63 7.58 34.26 -5.64
N ASP A 64 7.46 35.22 -4.72
CA ASP A 64 7.02 34.94 -3.35
C ASP A 64 5.60 34.37 -3.28
N GLU A 65 4.71 34.73 -4.23
CA GLU A 65 3.34 34.21 -4.30
C GLU A 65 3.27 32.83 -4.97
N GLU A 66 4.18 32.53 -5.91
CA GLU A 66 4.32 31.22 -6.56
C GLU A 66 4.98 30.19 -5.63
N GLU A 67 6.06 30.56 -4.94
CA GLU A 67 6.83 29.68 -4.07
C GLU A 67 6.08 29.28 -2.79
N ARG A 68 5.17 30.14 -2.32
CA ARG A 68 4.35 29.90 -1.12
C ARG A 68 2.92 29.50 -1.46
N ASN A 69 2.60 29.32 -2.73
CA ASN A 69 1.25 29.09 -3.19
C ASN A 69 0.61 27.87 -2.52
N GLU A 70 -0.46 28.06 -1.76
CA GLU A 70 -1.12 26.97 -1.03
C GLU A 70 -2.12 26.21 -1.91
N ASP A 71 -2.73 26.87 -2.90
CA ASP A 71 -3.69 26.30 -3.84
C ASP A 71 -3.31 26.60 -5.31
N LEU A 72 -2.90 25.57 -6.03
CA LEU A 72 -2.34 25.71 -7.39
C LEU A 72 -3.33 26.31 -8.40
N ILE A 73 -4.65 26.23 -8.16
CA ILE A 73 -5.63 26.84 -9.08
C ILE A 73 -5.60 28.37 -9.06
N THR A 74 -4.95 28.96 -8.05
CA THR A 74 -4.81 30.41 -7.90
C THR A 74 -3.64 30.99 -8.69
N LEU A 75 -2.79 30.14 -9.28
CA LEU A 75 -1.65 30.56 -10.09
C LEU A 75 -2.11 31.21 -11.41
N PRO A 76 -1.62 32.42 -11.76
CA PRO A 76 -1.98 33.08 -13.03
C PRO A 76 -1.60 32.27 -14.28
N HIS A 77 -0.42 31.66 -14.26
CA HIS A 77 0.08 30.76 -15.29
C HIS A 77 0.21 29.35 -14.69
N LEU A 78 -0.77 28.49 -15.01
CA LEU A 78 -0.83 27.12 -14.55
C LEU A 78 -0.32 26.17 -15.64
N HIS A 79 0.88 25.66 -15.46
CA HIS A 79 1.51 24.66 -16.33
C HIS A 79 2.59 23.90 -15.54
N GLU A 80 3.17 22.86 -16.14
CA GLU A 80 4.10 21.95 -15.46
C GLU A 80 5.23 22.68 -14.71
N ALA A 81 5.85 23.70 -15.32
CA ALA A 81 6.96 24.42 -14.69
C ALA A 81 6.56 25.20 -13.42
N SER A 82 5.42 25.88 -13.42
CA SER A 82 4.96 26.65 -12.25
C SER A 82 4.48 25.72 -11.13
N ILE A 83 3.83 24.61 -11.49
CA ILE A 83 3.45 23.56 -10.54
C ILE A 83 4.71 22.97 -9.89
N LEU A 84 5.72 22.60 -10.68
CA LEU A 84 6.96 22.04 -10.16
C LEU A 84 7.68 23.02 -9.23
N GLN A 85 7.79 24.29 -9.62
CA GLN A 85 8.42 25.33 -8.81
C GLN A 85 7.69 25.52 -7.47
N ALA A 86 6.37 25.65 -7.49
CA ALA A 86 5.56 25.82 -6.29
C ALA A 86 5.71 24.62 -5.34
N LEU A 87 5.61 23.40 -5.87
CA LEU A 87 5.75 22.18 -5.08
C LEU A 87 7.17 22.00 -4.52
N SER A 88 8.22 22.26 -5.32
CA SER A 88 9.61 22.16 -4.87
C SER A 88 9.91 23.15 -3.75
N SER A 89 9.50 24.41 -3.93
CA SER A 89 9.76 25.49 -2.96
C SER A 89 9.06 25.21 -1.64
N ARG A 90 7.82 24.73 -1.68
CA ARG A 90 7.08 24.34 -0.47
C ARG A 90 7.72 23.15 0.22
N TYR A 91 8.13 22.14 -0.55
CA TYR A 91 8.79 20.95 -0.01
C TYR A 91 10.11 21.31 0.70
N ASP A 92 10.91 22.20 0.13
CA ASP A 92 12.16 22.69 0.75
C ASP A 92 11.92 23.45 2.07
N ASN A 93 10.72 23.98 2.26
CA ASN A 93 10.26 24.64 3.49
C ASN A 93 9.42 23.71 4.41
N ASP A 94 9.48 22.39 4.20
CA ASP A 94 8.72 21.38 4.95
C ASP A 94 7.19 21.49 4.86
N ALA A 95 6.68 22.27 3.91
CA ALA A 95 5.26 22.37 3.58
C ALA A 95 4.87 21.27 2.57
N ILE A 96 4.60 20.08 3.07
CA ILE A 96 4.38 18.87 2.25
C ILE A 96 3.00 18.75 1.61
N TYR A 97 2.05 19.60 2.02
CA TYR A 97 0.67 19.59 1.53
C TYR A 97 0.40 20.82 0.67
N THR A 98 -0.28 20.63 -0.45
CA THR A 98 -0.68 21.70 -1.37
C THR A 98 -2.05 21.36 -1.94
N THR A 99 -2.98 22.31 -2.01
CA THR A 99 -4.30 22.07 -2.59
C THR A 99 -4.31 22.30 -4.10
N ILE A 100 -5.26 21.62 -4.76
CA ILE A 100 -5.70 21.89 -6.11
C ILE A 100 -7.23 21.90 -6.04
N GLY A 101 -7.80 23.05 -5.67
CA GLY A 101 -9.22 23.14 -5.33
C GLY A 101 -9.61 22.14 -4.26
N ASP A 102 -10.45 21.17 -4.61
CA ASP A 102 -10.98 20.16 -3.67
C ASP A 102 -10.01 18.98 -3.42
N ILE A 103 -8.84 18.95 -4.05
CA ILE A 103 -7.84 17.88 -3.96
C ILE A 103 -6.67 18.35 -3.11
N VAL A 104 -6.08 17.45 -2.30
CA VAL A 104 -4.83 17.70 -1.58
C VAL A 104 -3.72 16.85 -2.17
N LEU A 105 -2.67 17.50 -2.67
CA LEU A 105 -1.37 16.88 -2.96
C LEU A 105 -0.58 16.71 -1.67
N SER A 106 0.07 15.56 -1.52
CA SER A 106 0.86 15.18 -0.35
C SER A 106 2.20 14.61 -0.81
N ILE A 107 3.31 15.30 -0.52
CA ILE A 107 4.66 14.85 -0.88
C ILE A 107 5.33 14.22 0.34
N ASN A 108 5.81 12.97 0.22
CA ASN A 108 6.42 12.27 1.35
C ASN A 108 7.75 12.93 1.78
N PRO A 109 7.87 13.45 3.02
CA PRO A 109 9.09 14.12 3.48
C PRO A 109 10.24 13.18 3.85
N PHE A 110 9.99 11.87 4.00
CA PHE A 110 10.94 10.89 4.55
C PHE A 110 11.53 11.27 5.92
N LYS A 111 10.88 12.19 6.65
CA LYS A 111 11.20 12.60 8.02
C LYS A 111 9.93 12.86 8.82
N ARG A 112 10.04 12.87 10.14
CA ARG A 112 8.94 13.25 11.03
C ARG A 112 8.81 14.78 11.02
N LEU A 113 7.57 15.26 10.88
CA LEU A 113 7.22 16.68 10.96
C LEU A 113 6.17 16.87 12.08
N PRO A 114 6.20 17.99 12.83
CA PRO A 114 5.27 18.27 13.92
C PRO A 114 3.91 18.79 13.40
N LEU A 115 3.33 18.11 12.41
CA LEU A 115 2.07 18.53 11.76
C LEU A 115 0.82 17.87 12.36
N TYR A 116 1.00 16.78 13.10
CA TYR A 116 -0.10 15.90 13.55
C TYR A 116 -0.30 15.93 15.06
N GLU A 117 0.11 17.01 15.72
CA GLU A 117 -0.09 17.20 17.16
C GLU A 117 -1.56 17.53 17.47
N ASP A 118 -2.02 17.20 18.68
CA ASP A 118 -3.41 17.44 19.12
C ASP A 118 -3.82 18.92 19.00
N ALA A 119 -2.87 19.83 19.24
CA ALA A 119 -3.08 21.27 19.08
C ALA A 119 -3.42 21.65 17.64
N THR A 120 -2.73 21.07 16.65
CA THR A 120 -3.02 21.28 15.24
C THR A 120 -4.40 20.71 14.91
N MET A 121 -4.72 19.50 15.34
CA MET A 121 -6.02 18.88 15.11
C MET A 121 -7.18 19.74 15.64
N ALA A 122 -7.03 20.32 16.83
CA ALA A 122 -8.03 21.21 17.42
C ALA A 122 -8.24 22.51 16.61
N GLN A 123 -7.19 23.05 15.97
CA GLN A 123 -7.33 24.23 15.09
C GLN A 123 -8.19 23.91 13.86
N TYR A 124 -7.97 22.75 13.23
CA TYR A 124 -8.80 22.33 12.08
C TYR A 124 -10.22 21.97 12.49
N ASP A 125 -10.44 21.44 13.70
CA ASP A 125 -11.79 21.19 14.21
C ASP A 125 -12.56 22.50 14.42
N ALA A 126 -11.92 23.49 15.05
CA ALA A 126 -12.51 24.80 15.34
C ALA A 126 -12.77 25.68 14.09
N SER A 127 -12.18 25.36 12.94
CA SER A 127 -12.39 26.16 11.73
C SER A 127 -13.88 26.15 11.29
N PRO A 128 -14.44 27.25 10.80
CA PRO A 128 -15.82 27.24 10.31
C PRO A 128 -15.93 26.45 8.99
N ASP A 129 -17.08 25.80 8.77
CA ASP A 129 -17.36 24.95 7.58
C ASP A 129 -17.57 25.73 6.26
N ASN A 130 -17.05 26.96 6.17
CA ASN A 130 -17.23 27.84 5.00
C ASN A 130 -15.92 27.93 4.21
N LYS A 131 -16.00 27.73 2.88
CA LYS A 131 -14.86 27.84 1.94
C LYS A 131 -14.02 29.11 2.12
N PHE A 132 -14.63 30.23 2.51
CA PHE A 132 -13.96 31.51 2.74
C PHE A 132 -12.90 31.52 3.87
N PHE A 133 -12.83 30.47 4.71
CA PHE A 133 -11.83 30.34 5.78
C PHE A 133 -10.91 29.12 5.61
N GLU A 134 -11.12 28.28 4.58
CA GLU A 134 -10.09 27.32 4.15
C GLU A 134 -8.81 28.07 3.71
N ASP A 135 -8.93 29.36 3.36
CA ASP A 135 -7.82 30.29 3.09
C ASP A 135 -6.99 30.71 4.32
N VAL A 136 -7.41 30.38 5.56
CA VAL A 136 -6.71 30.81 6.80
C VAL A 136 -5.83 29.70 7.38
N LEU A 137 -6.14 28.44 7.11
CA LEU A 137 -5.35 27.30 7.56
C LEU A 137 -4.59 26.71 6.38
N PRO A 138 -3.32 26.27 6.59
CA PRO A 138 -2.54 25.71 5.51
C PRO A 138 -3.20 24.42 4.98
N PRO A 139 -2.87 23.98 3.75
CA PRO A 139 -3.33 22.71 3.21
C PRO A 139 -3.01 21.54 4.15
N HIS A 140 -3.99 20.66 4.41
CA HIS A 140 -3.79 19.50 5.27
C HIS A 140 -4.81 18.38 5.01
N LEU A 141 -4.45 17.14 5.32
CA LEU A 141 -5.37 15.99 5.22
C LEU A 141 -6.58 16.09 6.17
N TYR A 142 -6.46 16.87 7.24
CA TYR A 142 -7.55 17.13 8.18
C TYR A 142 -8.71 17.87 7.50
N THR A 143 -8.43 18.76 6.55
CA THR A 143 -9.45 19.44 5.75
C THR A 143 -10.29 18.43 4.95
N ILE A 144 -9.65 17.44 4.34
CA ILE A 144 -10.35 16.37 3.61
C ILE A 144 -11.19 15.50 4.56
N GLY A 145 -10.63 15.11 5.70
CA GLY A 145 -11.36 14.34 6.72
C GLY A 145 -12.58 15.10 7.26
N LYS A 146 -12.42 16.39 7.55
CA LYS A 146 -13.49 17.27 8.05
C LYS A 146 -14.61 17.39 7.03
N ARG A 147 -14.27 17.72 5.79
CA ARG A 147 -15.24 17.87 4.71
C ARG A 147 -16.03 16.59 4.52
N ALA A 148 -15.37 15.43 4.46
CA ALA A 148 -16.06 14.15 4.34
C ALA A 148 -17.01 13.89 5.52
N PHE A 149 -16.60 14.18 6.76
CA PHE A 149 -17.46 14.00 7.94
C PHE A 149 -18.65 14.97 7.95
N VAL A 150 -18.42 16.24 7.65
CA VAL A 150 -19.44 17.29 7.60
C VAL A 150 -20.44 17.02 6.46
N ASP A 151 -19.97 16.65 5.27
CA ASP A 151 -20.85 16.32 4.14
C ASP A 151 -21.67 15.06 4.41
N MET A 152 -21.07 14.04 5.03
CA MET A 152 -21.78 12.84 5.46
C MET A 152 -22.93 13.17 6.41
N THR A 153 -22.68 14.02 7.41
CA THR A 153 -23.65 14.36 8.46
C THR A 153 -24.72 15.35 7.99
N ARG A 154 -24.35 16.36 7.19
CA ARG A 154 -25.28 17.38 6.66
C ARG A 154 -26.13 16.87 5.51
N HIS A 155 -25.54 16.11 4.59
CA HIS A 155 -26.23 15.65 3.38
C HIS A 155 -26.74 14.22 3.48
N ASN A 156 -26.48 13.55 4.60
CA ASN A 156 -26.94 12.20 4.89
C ASN A 156 -26.59 11.22 3.75
N ARG A 157 -25.32 11.24 3.32
CA ARG A 157 -24.80 10.47 2.20
C ARG A 157 -23.45 9.86 2.54
N ASP A 158 -23.24 8.63 2.10
CA ASP A 158 -21.95 7.96 2.26
C ASP A 158 -20.87 8.70 1.48
N GLN A 159 -19.66 8.73 2.03
CA GLN A 159 -18.51 9.40 1.43
C GLN A 159 -17.39 8.41 1.14
N ALA A 160 -16.49 8.79 0.24
CA ALA A 160 -15.27 8.05 0.02
C ALA A 160 -14.09 9.01 -0.17
N ILE A 161 -12.95 8.66 0.41
CA ILE A 161 -11.68 9.35 0.25
C ILE A 161 -10.76 8.40 -0.52
N LEU A 162 -10.39 8.81 -1.74
CA LEU A 162 -9.45 8.09 -2.59
C LEU A 162 -8.03 8.58 -2.32
N ILE A 163 -7.14 7.68 -1.92
CA ILE A 163 -5.73 8.01 -1.65
C ILE A 163 -4.88 7.31 -2.71
N SER A 164 -4.44 8.08 -3.71
CA SER A 164 -3.63 7.59 -4.82
C SER A 164 -2.17 8.03 -4.70
N GLY A 165 -1.28 7.35 -5.42
CA GLY A 165 0.14 7.66 -5.47
C GLY A 165 1.01 6.42 -5.69
N GLU A 166 2.24 6.62 -6.15
CA GLU A 166 3.18 5.53 -6.36
C GLU A 166 3.50 4.76 -5.07
N SER A 167 4.13 3.58 -5.20
CA SER A 167 4.63 2.85 -4.03
C SER A 167 5.67 3.69 -3.27
N GLY A 168 5.47 3.86 -1.97
CA GLY A 168 6.31 4.72 -1.13
C GLY A 168 5.86 6.18 -1.02
N ALA A 169 4.81 6.60 -1.73
CA ALA A 169 4.32 7.99 -1.69
C ALA A 169 3.67 8.42 -0.37
N GLY A 170 3.44 7.50 0.58
CA GLY A 170 2.85 7.83 1.90
C GLY A 170 1.35 7.53 2.06
N LYS A 171 0.72 6.81 1.12
CA LYS A 171 -0.73 6.48 1.14
C LYS A 171 -1.22 5.88 2.45
N THR A 172 -0.49 4.90 2.97
CA THR A 172 -0.85 4.20 4.21
C THR A 172 -0.74 5.12 5.43
N GLU A 173 0.26 6.02 5.48
CA GLU A 173 0.37 7.03 6.54
C GLU A 173 -0.74 8.08 6.44
N ALA A 174 -1.06 8.54 5.22
CA ALA A 174 -2.21 9.43 4.98
C ALA A 174 -3.53 8.80 5.45
N THR A 175 -3.73 7.51 5.20
CA THR A 175 -4.91 6.76 5.67
C THR A 175 -4.99 6.76 7.19
N LYS A 176 -3.87 6.54 7.90
CA LYS A 176 -3.81 6.58 9.37
C LYS A 176 -4.17 7.98 9.90
N ILE A 177 -3.60 9.02 9.32
CA ILE A 177 -3.83 10.43 9.71
C ILE A 177 -5.31 10.81 9.56
N ILE A 178 -5.92 10.46 8.41
CA ILE A 178 -7.35 10.72 8.16
C ILE A 178 -8.23 9.93 9.14
N MET A 179 -7.89 8.66 9.39
CA MET A 179 -8.64 7.82 10.33
C MET A 179 -8.61 8.37 11.75
N SER A 180 -7.45 8.82 12.24
CA SER A 180 -7.30 9.45 13.55
C SER A 180 -8.11 10.74 13.65
N TYR A 181 -8.13 11.52 12.58
CA TYR A 181 -8.95 12.73 12.52
C TYR A 181 -10.46 12.43 12.62
N LEU A 182 -10.96 11.47 11.83
CA LEU A 182 -12.38 11.05 11.87
C LEU A 182 -12.77 10.52 13.25
N ALA A 183 -11.87 9.81 13.93
CA ALA A 183 -12.10 9.29 15.27
C ALA A 183 -12.23 10.41 16.30
N ASN A 184 -11.37 11.43 16.22
CA ASN A 184 -11.46 12.61 17.10
C ASN A 184 -12.77 13.38 16.93
N MET A 185 -13.17 13.66 15.67
CA MET A 185 -14.44 14.33 15.38
C MET A 185 -15.63 13.54 15.92
N SER A 186 -15.58 12.22 15.79
CA SER A 186 -16.65 11.34 16.23
C SER A 186 -16.86 11.32 17.75
N ASN A 187 -15.78 11.49 18.51
CA ASN A 187 -15.81 11.55 19.98
C ASN A 187 -16.12 12.96 20.51
N GLY A 188 -16.34 13.94 19.63
CA GLY A 188 -16.60 15.33 20.03
C GLY A 188 -15.42 15.98 20.75
N GLY A 189 -14.18 15.65 20.35
CA GLY A 189 -12.94 16.22 20.91
C GLY A 189 -12.54 15.68 22.29
N ASN A 190 -13.27 14.71 22.84
CA ASN A 190 -12.90 14.05 24.10
C ASN A 190 -11.99 12.84 23.84
N SER A 191 -10.71 13.00 24.19
CA SER A 191 -9.63 12.02 24.00
C SER A 191 -9.59 10.91 25.07
N SER A 192 -10.73 10.26 25.36
CA SER A 192 -10.70 9.01 26.15
C SER A 192 -10.31 7.85 25.23
N ALA A 193 -9.00 7.65 25.04
CA ALA A 193 -8.37 6.87 23.97
C ALA A 193 -8.16 5.37 24.25
N GLN A 194 -8.55 4.82 25.40
CA GLN A 194 -8.39 3.39 25.65
C GLN A 194 -9.61 2.63 25.11
N ASN A 195 -9.41 1.94 23.96
CA ASN A 195 -10.38 1.10 23.23
C ASN A 195 -11.28 1.84 22.20
N SER A 196 -10.76 2.86 21.52
CA SER A 196 -11.44 3.38 20.33
C SER A 196 -11.39 2.37 19.17
N ILE A 197 -12.44 2.34 18.33
CA ILE A 197 -12.47 1.54 17.09
C ILE A 197 -11.31 1.91 16.17
N GLU A 198 -10.87 3.17 16.18
CA GLU A 198 -9.65 3.63 15.52
C GLU A 198 -8.43 2.83 15.98
N THR A 199 -8.20 2.75 17.29
CA THR A 199 -7.08 1.98 17.86
C THR A 199 -7.16 0.52 17.43
N GLN A 200 -8.36 -0.08 17.44
CA GLN A 200 -8.55 -1.46 17.01
C GLN A 200 -8.22 -1.65 15.53
N VAL A 201 -8.63 -0.74 14.66
CA VAL A 201 -8.29 -0.81 13.22
C VAL A 201 -6.79 -0.62 13.00
N LEU A 202 -6.17 0.34 13.68
CA LEU A 202 -4.72 0.57 13.60
C LEU A 202 -3.92 -0.63 14.11
N GLN A 203 -4.38 -1.29 15.18
CA GLN A 203 -3.80 -2.52 15.74
C GLN A 203 -3.88 -3.71 14.77
N THR A 204 -4.78 -3.69 13.79
CA THR A 204 -4.87 -4.77 12.79
C THR A 204 -3.85 -4.64 11.65
N ASN A 205 -3.27 -3.45 11.44
CA ASN A 205 -2.34 -3.21 10.35
C ASN A 205 -1.11 -4.12 10.39
N PRO A 206 -0.42 -4.37 11.53
CA PRO A 206 0.73 -5.28 11.55
C PRO A 206 0.43 -6.66 10.98
N VAL A 207 -0.77 -7.22 11.22
CA VAL A 207 -1.19 -8.50 10.62
C VAL A 207 -1.30 -8.37 9.10
N LEU A 208 -1.98 -7.33 8.62
CA LEU A 208 -2.15 -7.13 7.18
C LEU A 208 -0.83 -6.80 6.47
N GLU A 209 0.07 -6.06 7.11
CA GLU A 209 1.40 -5.73 6.57
C GLU A 209 2.31 -6.96 6.55
N ALA A 210 2.35 -7.77 7.62
CA ALA A 210 3.18 -8.98 7.66
C ALA A 210 2.79 -9.98 6.56
N PHE A 211 1.49 -10.15 6.30
CA PHE A 211 0.98 -11.12 5.33
C PHE A 211 0.67 -10.54 3.94
N GLY A 212 0.60 -9.23 3.81
CA GLY A 212 0.17 -8.55 2.59
C GLY A 212 1.22 -7.62 1.99
N ASN A 213 2.29 -7.29 2.71
CA ASN A 213 3.36 -6.43 2.21
C ASN A 213 4.63 -7.22 1.91
N ALA A 214 5.41 -6.67 0.97
CA ALA A 214 6.71 -7.20 0.60
C ALA A 214 7.67 -6.08 0.21
N ARG A 215 8.96 -6.40 0.22
CA ARG A 215 9.99 -5.51 -0.32
C ARG A 215 9.98 -5.60 -1.85
N THR A 216 9.87 -4.46 -2.50
CA THR A 216 10.06 -4.27 -3.94
C THR A 216 11.32 -3.45 -4.21
N VAL A 217 11.66 -3.21 -5.48
CA VAL A 217 12.78 -2.35 -5.85
C VAL A 217 12.62 -0.92 -5.30
N ARG A 218 11.39 -0.40 -5.31
CA ARG A 218 11.07 0.99 -4.92
C ARG A 218 10.77 1.19 -3.43
N ASN A 219 10.18 0.19 -2.77
CA ASN A 219 9.69 0.33 -1.39
C ASN A 219 9.88 -0.98 -0.61
N ASP A 220 10.46 -0.90 0.59
CA ASP A 220 10.71 -2.07 1.44
C ASP A 220 9.49 -2.61 2.17
N ASN A 221 8.43 -1.80 2.30
CA ASN A 221 7.13 -2.18 2.89
C ASN A 221 5.99 -1.91 1.88
N SER A 222 6.11 -2.42 0.67
CA SER A 222 5.11 -2.19 -0.37
C SER A 222 3.89 -3.08 -0.13
N SER A 223 2.71 -2.48 0.02
CA SER A 223 1.44 -3.21 -0.02
C SER A 223 1.35 -4.01 -1.32
N ARG A 224 1.09 -5.32 -1.20
CA ARG A 224 0.84 -6.27 -2.30
C ARG A 224 -0.61 -6.76 -2.33
N PHE A 225 -1.51 -5.93 -1.82
CA PHE A 225 -2.97 -5.99 -1.96
C PHE A 225 -3.55 -4.56 -1.86
N GLY A 226 -4.75 -4.35 -2.42
CA GLY A 226 -5.53 -3.13 -2.23
C GLY A 226 -6.44 -3.23 -1.01
N LYS A 227 -6.63 -2.14 -0.28
CA LYS A 227 -7.38 -2.09 0.98
C LYS A 227 -8.44 -0.99 0.91
N PHE A 228 -9.69 -1.35 1.18
CA PHE A 228 -10.79 -0.42 1.37
C PHE A 228 -11.30 -0.54 2.81
N ILE A 229 -11.20 0.54 3.58
CA ILE A 229 -11.66 0.61 4.97
C ILE A 229 -12.98 1.36 5.00
N GLU A 230 -14.07 0.66 5.28
CA GLU A 230 -15.37 1.27 5.57
C GLU A 230 -15.41 1.65 7.04
N VAL A 231 -15.33 2.94 7.36
CA VAL A 231 -15.61 3.44 8.71
C VAL A 231 -17.12 3.69 8.82
N ARG A 232 -17.79 3.00 9.75
CA ARG A 232 -19.24 3.07 9.91
C ARG A 232 -19.62 4.00 11.05
N PHE A 233 -20.60 4.85 10.78
CA PHE A 233 -21.11 5.86 11.69
C PHE A 233 -22.59 5.59 11.98
N HIS A 234 -22.98 5.74 13.24
CA HIS A 234 -24.37 5.84 13.68
C HIS A 234 -24.52 7.14 14.47
N HIS A 235 -25.39 8.05 14.03
CA HIS A 235 -25.54 9.38 14.65
C HIS A 235 -24.19 10.13 14.79
N ALA A 236 -23.39 10.18 13.71
CA ALA A 236 -22.04 10.77 13.67
C ALA A 236 -21.01 10.12 14.63
N LYS A 237 -21.36 9.02 15.30
CA LYS A 237 -20.46 8.24 16.14
C LYS A 237 -19.95 7.01 15.41
N ILE A 238 -18.64 6.75 15.44
CA ILE A 238 -18.05 5.54 14.87
C ILE A 238 -18.59 4.35 15.67
N VAL A 239 -19.23 3.41 14.97
CA VAL A 239 -19.78 2.18 15.56
C VAL A 239 -19.01 0.94 15.16
N GLY A 240 -18.20 1.01 14.11
CA GLY A 240 -17.27 -0.03 13.76
C GLY A 240 -16.59 0.25 12.43
N ALA A 241 -15.81 -0.72 11.97
CA ALA A 241 -15.18 -0.66 10.67
C ALA A 241 -15.35 -2.00 9.92
N LYS A 242 -15.10 -1.97 8.62
CA LYS A 242 -14.98 -3.17 7.78
C LYS A 242 -13.88 -2.97 6.76
N ILE A 243 -12.97 -3.92 6.68
CA ILE A 243 -11.88 -3.94 5.71
C ILE A 243 -12.25 -4.90 4.57
N ARG A 244 -12.24 -4.39 3.34
CA ARG A 244 -12.27 -5.21 2.12
C ARG A 244 -10.90 -5.17 1.48
N THR A 245 -10.41 -6.35 1.07
CA THR A 245 -9.13 -6.49 0.39
C THR A 245 -9.33 -6.91 -1.06
N TYR A 246 -8.49 -6.39 -1.95
CA TYR A 246 -8.56 -6.63 -3.39
C TYR A 246 -7.18 -7.01 -3.92
N LEU A 247 -7.15 -7.82 -4.98
CA LEU A 247 -5.94 -8.07 -5.79
C LEU A 247 -4.69 -8.44 -4.96
N LEU A 248 -4.81 -9.37 -4.01
CA LEU A 248 -3.62 -9.95 -3.38
C LEU A 248 -2.73 -10.56 -4.47
N GLU A 249 -1.48 -10.12 -4.54
CA GLU A 249 -0.49 -10.59 -5.52
C GLU A 249 0.01 -12.00 -5.16
N LYS A 250 -0.87 -13.00 -5.23
CA LYS A 250 -0.59 -14.38 -4.80
C LYS A 250 0.59 -15.01 -5.55
N VAL A 251 0.90 -14.57 -6.78
CA VAL A 251 2.05 -15.05 -7.55
C VAL A 251 3.38 -14.77 -6.83
N ARG A 252 3.44 -13.71 -6.01
CA ARG A 252 4.61 -13.40 -5.17
C ARG A 252 5.01 -14.53 -4.22
N VAL A 253 4.06 -15.38 -3.82
CA VAL A 253 4.33 -16.54 -2.96
C VAL A 253 5.33 -17.49 -3.62
N VAL A 254 5.27 -17.63 -4.95
CA VAL A 254 6.02 -18.68 -5.67
C VAL A 254 7.14 -18.13 -6.55
N THR A 255 7.08 -16.85 -6.92
CA THR A 255 8.06 -16.18 -7.79
C THR A 255 8.29 -14.74 -7.33
N GLN A 256 9.54 -14.27 -7.35
CA GLN A 256 9.88 -12.87 -7.05
C GLN A 256 10.88 -12.36 -8.09
N ALA A 257 10.78 -11.07 -8.44
CA ALA A 257 11.77 -10.43 -9.28
C ALA A 257 13.11 -10.26 -8.53
N CYS A 258 14.20 -10.06 -9.27
CA CYS A 258 15.52 -9.80 -8.70
C CYS A 258 15.45 -8.61 -7.73
N HIS A 259 16.13 -8.74 -6.58
CA HIS A 259 16.17 -7.74 -5.51
C HIS A 259 14.85 -7.48 -4.75
N GLU A 260 13.79 -8.23 -5.03
CA GLU A 260 12.53 -8.20 -4.27
C GLU A 260 12.43 -9.33 -3.25
N ARG A 261 11.51 -9.23 -2.29
CA ARG A 261 11.22 -10.31 -1.34
C ARG A 261 9.84 -10.93 -1.57
N ASN A 262 9.64 -12.09 -0.98
CA ASN A 262 8.31 -12.62 -0.69
C ASN A 262 7.64 -11.81 0.45
N PHE A 263 6.44 -12.19 0.87
CA PHE A 263 5.74 -11.53 2.00
C PHE A 263 6.55 -11.57 3.30
N HIS A 264 6.44 -10.52 4.11
CA HIS A 264 7.27 -10.33 5.30
C HIS A 264 7.19 -11.48 6.29
N ILE A 265 5.99 -12.06 6.50
CA ILE A 265 5.77 -13.14 7.47
C ILE A 265 6.71 -14.33 7.29
N PHE A 266 7.11 -14.68 6.06
CA PHE A 266 8.06 -15.76 5.82
C PHE A 266 9.45 -15.45 6.43
N TYR A 267 9.90 -14.21 6.31
CA TYR A 267 11.18 -13.74 6.84
C TYR A 267 11.10 -13.47 8.34
N GLU A 268 10.00 -12.88 8.83
CA GLU A 268 9.73 -12.64 10.24
C GLU A 268 9.74 -13.95 11.04
N LEU A 269 9.01 -14.97 10.58
CA LEU A 269 8.94 -16.26 11.25
C LEU A 269 10.28 -17.00 11.23
N VAL A 270 10.88 -17.20 10.04
CA VAL A 270 12.10 -18.00 9.92
C VAL A 270 13.27 -17.32 10.62
N SER A 271 13.45 -16.00 10.46
CA SER A 271 14.54 -15.29 11.14
C SER A 271 14.41 -15.33 12.66
N THR A 272 13.19 -15.19 13.19
CA THR A 272 12.95 -15.28 14.65
C THR A 272 13.26 -16.69 15.17
N VAL A 273 12.83 -17.73 14.44
CA VAL A 273 13.14 -19.12 14.80
C VAL A 273 14.65 -19.38 14.83
N LEU A 274 15.37 -18.93 13.78
CA LEU A 274 16.82 -19.10 13.70
C LEU A 274 17.52 -18.37 14.85
N GLU A 275 17.14 -17.13 15.13
CA GLU A 275 17.67 -16.32 16.24
C GLU A 275 17.44 -17.01 17.59
N LEU A 276 16.23 -17.54 17.83
CA LEU A 276 15.91 -18.26 19.07
C LEU A 276 16.71 -19.56 19.23
N ASN A 277 17.09 -20.23 18.14
CA ASN A 277 17.88 -21.45 18.16
C ASN A 277 19.38 -21.19 18.38
N LEU A 278 19.85 -19.94 18.22
CA LEU A 278 21.23 -19.59 18.53
C LEU A 278 21.49 -19.63 20.04
N PRO A 279 22.71 -20.02 20.47
CA PRO A 279 23.15 -19.82 21.85
C PRO A 279 23.01 -18.35 22.25
N PRO A 280 22.64 -18.02 23.51
CA PRO A 280 22.42 -16.63 23.94
C PRO A 280 23.58 -15.66 23.66
N LYS A 281 24.82 -16.16 23.61
CA LYS A 281 26.03 -15.38 23.29
C LYS A 281 26.19 -15.02 21.80
N LYS A 282 25.46 -15.70 20.92
CA LYS A 282 25.48 -15.52 19.46
C LYS A 282 24.22 -14.84 18.93
N GLN A 283 23.22 -14.63 19.78
CA GLN A 283 22.03 -13.87 19.42
C GLN A 283 22.44 -12.43 19.14
N VAL A 284 22.05 -11.94 17.97
CA VAL A 284 22.13 -10.54 17.58
C VAL A 284 21.29 -9.69 18.54
N LYS A 285 20.16 -10.23 19.01
CA LYS A 285 19.28 -9.53 19.96
C LYS A 285 18.56 -10.50 20.88
N LYS A 286 18.42 -10.11 22.14
CA LYS A 286 17.55 -10.82 23.08
C LYS A 286 16.09 -10.53 22.73
N LEU A 287 15.42 -11.51 22.15
CA LEU A 287 14.00 -11.41 21.83
C LEU A 287 13.14 -11.47 23.10
N PRO A 288 12.06 -10.66 23.18
CA PRO A 288 11.08 -10.80 24.25
C PRO A 288 10.40 -12.18 24.17
N PRO A 289 9.94 -12.74 25.30
CA PRO A 289 9.11 -13.93 25.25
C PRO A 289 7.85 -13.61 24.44
N LEU A 290 7.49 -14.52 23.52
CA LEU A 290 6.28 -14.35 22.74
C LEU A 290 5.05 -14.51 23.66
N PRO A 291 4.00 -13.69 23.48
CA PRO A 291 2.79 -13.72 24.31
C PRO A 291 1.86 -14.90 23.97
N VAL A 292 2.40 -16.08 23.67
CA VAL A 292 1.65 -17.27 23.25
C VAL A 292 1.94 -18.47 24.15
N ALA A 293 0.97 -19.39 24.25
CA ALA A 293 1.07 -20.56 25.11
C ALA A 293 1.99 -21.67 24.59
N PHE A 294 2.44 -21.60 23.33
CA PHE A 294 3.31 -22.61 22.73
C PHE A 294 4.77 -22.14 22.66
N ASP A 295 5.69 -23.11 22.75
CA ASP A 295 7.13 -22.85 22.58
C ASP A 295 7.50 -22.91 21.10
N LEU A 296 7.83 -21.74 20.53
CA LEU A 296 8.21 -21.62 19.13
C LEU A 296 9.49 -22.41 18.79
N ARG A 297 10.43 -22.62 19.71
CA ARG A 297 11.65 -23.42 19.45
C ARG A 297 11.31 -24.90 19.27
N LYS A 298 10.43 -25.40 20.15
CA LYS A 298 9.93 -26.77 20.05
C LYS A 298 9.16 -26.97 18.75
N LYS A 299 8.26 -26.04 18.43
CA LYS A 299 7.48 -26.07 17.18
C LYS A 299 8.37 -25.98 15.95
N ALA A 300 9.40 -25.14 15.96
CA ALA A 300 10.35 -25.06 14.86
C ALA A 300 11.04 -26.40 14.55
N THR A 301 11.39 -27.15 15.59
CA THR A 301 11.95 -28.51 15.44
C THR A 301 10.87 -29.46 14.90
N ASP A 302 9.66 -29.42 15.48
CA ASP A 302 8.54 -30.27 15.04
C ASP A 302 8.11 -30.01 13.58
N TRP A 303 8.23 -28.76 13.13
CA TRP A 303 7.89 -28.28 11.78
C TRP A 303 9.05 -28.37 10.79
N HIS A 304 10.23 -28.77 11.25
CA HIS A 304 11.46 -28.85 10.44
C HIS A 304 11.75 -27.52 9.72
N VAL A 305 11.74 -26.41 10.47
CA VAL A 305 12.09 -25.09 9.91
C VAL A 305 13.56 -25.09 9.50
N LEU A 306 13.83 -24.76 8.24
CA LEU A 306 15.16 -24.69 7.66
C LEU A 306 15.68 -23.24 7.67
N GLU A 307 16.91 -23.03 7.22
CA GLU A 307 17.42 -21.69 6.92
C GLU A 307 16.69 -21.08 5.71
N LEU A 308 16.61 -19.75 5.64
CA LEU A 308 15.95 -19.03 4.55
C LEU A 308 16.46 -19.47 3.17
N GLN A 309 17.77 -19.66 3.01
CA GLN A 309 18.38 -20.06 1.74
C GLN A 309 17.96 -21.46 1.29
N SER A 310 17.49 -22.31 2.20
CA SER A 310 17.03 -23.67 1.91
C SER A 310 15.56 -23.74 1.48
N PHE A 311 14.85 -22.61 1.44
CA PHE A 311 13.47 -22.56 0.98
C PHE A 311 13.38 -21.92 -0.41
N ASP A 312 12.97 -22.73 -1.39
CA ASP A 312 12.86 -22.34 -2.80
C ASP A 312 11.98 -21.11 -3.01
N PHE A 313 10.94 -20.90 -2.20
CA PHE A 313 10.03 -19.76 -2.37
C PHE A 313 10.56 -18.43 -1.82
N VAL A 314 11.71 -18.39 -1.17
CA VAL A 314 12.30 -17.14 -0.63
C VAL A 314 13.74 -16.90 -1.06
N ASN A 315 14.38 -17.85 -1.76
CA ASN A 315 15.79 -17.77 -2.15
C ASN A 315 16.04 -17.35 -3.61
N GLN A 316 15.00 -17.08 -4.41
CA GLN A 316 15.11 -16.91 -5.87
C GLN A 316 15.61 -15.52 -6.30
N SER A 317 15.39 -14.49 -5.47
CA SER A 317 15.58 -13.09 -5.85
C SER A 317 16.95 -12.50 -5.49
N GLY A 318 17.77 -13.26 -4.74
CA GLY A 318 19.00 -12.75 -4.14
C GLY A 318 18.80 -11.69 -3.05
N CYS A 319 17.59 -11.59 -2.47
CA CYS A 319 17.23 -10.57 -1.50
C CYS A 319 16.60 -11.18 -0.23
N MET A 320 17.27 -10.99 0.91
CA MET A 320 16.84 -11.55 2.20
C MET A 320 16.50 -10.50 3.25
N ALA A 321 17.20 -9.36 3.24
CA ALA A 321 17.03 -8.28 4.22
C ALA A 321 16.23 -7.10 3.65
N ARG A 322 15.81 -6.17 4.50
CA ARG A 322 15.27 -4.85 4.13
C ARG A 322 16.37 -3.79 4.12
N ARG A 323 16.16 -2.65 3.46
CA ARG A 323 17.09 -1.49 3.44
C ARG A 323 16.66 -0.38 4.41
N ASP A 324 15.43 -0.42 4.88
CA ASP A 324 14.81 0.53 5.82
C ASP A 324 15.23 0.37 7.29
N ASN A 325 16.27 -0.44 7.57
CA ASN A 325 16.76 -0.76 8.91
C ASN A 325 15.71 -1.43 9.82
N VAL A 326 14.61 -1.94 9.27
CA VAL A 326 13.65 -2.76 10.03
C VAL A 326 14.13 -4.21 10.01
N LEU A 327 14.31 -4.80 11.19
CA LEU A 327 14.65 -6.21 11.32
C LEU A 327 13.37 -7.05 11.39
N ASP A 328 13.32 -8.14 10.62
CA ASP A 328 12.14 -9.03 10.62
C ASP A 328 11.92 -9.66 12.02
N ILE A 329 12.98 -9.88 12.80
CA ILE A 329 12.90 -10.37 14.18
C ILE A 329 12.28 -9.38 15.17
N ASP A 330 12.31 -8.08 14.85
CA ASP A 330 11.69 -7.02 15.67
C ASP A 330 10.21 -6.84 15.33
N GLN A 331 9.83 -7.13 14.08
CA GLN A 331 8.43 -7.09 13.64
C GLN A 331 7.64 -8.31 14.09
N PHE A 332 8.26 -9.49 14.11
CA PHE A 332 7.55 -10.72 14.43
C PHE A 332 6.77 -10.67 15.76
N PRO A 333 7.33 -10.20 16.90
CA PRO A 333 6.55 -10.07 18.14
C PRO A 333 5.38 -9.08 18.04
N ILE A 334 5.53 -8.01 17.24
CA ILE A 334 4.46 -7.03 16.99
C ILE A 334 3.33 -7.69 16.19
N THR A 335 3.67 -8.46 15.16
CA THR A 335 2.72 -9.27 14.38
C THR A 335 1.96 -10.24 15.28
N ILE A 336 2.65 -10.97 16.15
CA ILE A 336 2.02 -11.92 17.09
C ILE A 336 1.10 -11.22 18.10
N GLN A 337 1.53 -10.07 18.66
CA GLN A 337 0.68 -9.29 19.56
C GLN A 337 -0.58 -8.80 18.84
N ALA A 338 -0.45 -8.28 17.62
CA ALA A 338 -1.59 -7.85 16.81
C ALA A 338 -2.56 -9.01 16.48
N MET A 339 -2.05 -10.23 16.24
CA MET A 339 -2.91 -11.41 16.08
C MET A 339 -3.72 -11.72 17.35
N LEU A 340 -3.12 -11.59 18.54
CA LEU A 340 -3.84 -11.76 19.82
C LEU A 340 -4.87 -10.65 20.03
N ASP A 341 -4.52 -9.40 19.73
CA ASP A 341 -5.40 -8.24 19.88
C ASP A 341 -6.63 -8.32 18.95
N THR A 342 -6.48 -8.99 17.80
CA THR A 342 -7.60 -9.32 16.89
C THR A 342 -8.41 -10.55 17.32
N GLY A 343 -8.19 -11.07 18.53
CA GLY A 343 -8.95 -12.16 19.13
C GLY A 343 -8.57 -13.55 18.64
N MET A 344 -7.42 -13.72 17.98
CA MET A 344 -6.91 -15.05 17.62
C MET A 344 -6.38 -15.76 18.87
N SER A 345 -6.75 -17.02 19.07
CA SER A 345 -6.21 -17.82 20.16
C SER A 345 -4.75 -18.22 19.89
N SER A 346 -4.00 -18.64 20.92
CA SER A 346 -2.66 -19.21 20.69
C SER A 346 -2.68 -20.42 19.76
N GLY A 347 -3.77 -21.20 19.72
CA GLY A 347 -3.95 -22.31 18.79
C GLY A 347 -4.14 -21.83 17.35
N ASP A 348 -5.00 -20.81 17.14
CA ASP A 348 -5.17 -20.17 15.84
C ASP A 348 -3.83 -19.65 15.29
N ILE A 349 -3.04 -18.96 16.13
CA ILE A 349 -1.73 -18.44 15.75
C ILE A 349 -0.78 -19.58 15.41
N GLU A 350 -0.77 -20.66 16.19
CA GLU A 350 0.04 -21.84 15.89
C GLU A 350 -0.30 -22.42 14.51
N ASP A 351 -1.59 -22.59 14.20
CA ASP A 351 -2.06 -23.14 12.92
C ASP A 351 -1.68 -22.22 11.74
N VAL A 352 -1.79 -20.90 11.91
CA VAL A 352 -1.35 -19.92 10.91
C VAL A 352 0.13 -20.05 10.63
N LEU A 353 0.98 -20.08 11.67
CA LEU A 353 2.43 -20.20 11.50
C LEU A 353 2.82 -21.56 10.92
N ALA A 354 2.15 -22.64 11.33
CA ALA A 354 2.35 -23.97 10.76
C ALA A 354 2.03 -23.99 9.26
N LEU A 355 0.95 -23.33 8.83
CA LEU A 355 0.59 -23.21 7.42
C LEU A 355 1.62 -22.40 6.62
N VAL A 356 2.15 -21.31 7.19
CA VAL A 356 3.25 -20.52 6.58
C VAL A 356 4.48 -21.41 6.32
N VAL A 357 4.92 -22.20 7.31
CA VAL A 357 6.03 -23.15 7.15
C VAL A 357 5.67 -24.28 6.17
N GLY A 358 4.42 -24.74 6.18
CA GLY A 358 3.90 -25.76 5.27
C GLY A 358 4.01 -25.32 3.81
N ILE A 359 3.66 -24.06 3.52
CA ILE A 359 3.79 -23.45 2.18
C ILE A 359 5.26 -23.40 1.73
N LEU A 360 6.19 -23.07 2.63
CA LEU A 360 7.62 -23.08 2.32
C LEU A 360 8.11 -24.50 1.96
N HIS A 361 7.71 -25.52 2.73
CA HIS A 361 8.02 -26.91 2.41
C HIS A 361 7.38 -27.41 1.11
N VAL A 362 6.15 -26.96 0.79
CA VAL A 362 5.54 -27.22 -0.52
C VAL A 362 6.45 -26.69 -1.63
N GLY A 363 7.06 -25.52 -1.46
CA GLY A 363 8.00 -24.94 -2.42
C GLY A 363 9.22 -25.80 -2.72
N ASN A 364 9.71 -26.54 -1.72
CA ASN A 364 10.87 -27.42 -1.82
C ASN A 364 10.55 -28.79 -2.47
N ILE A 365 9.29 -29.09 -2.79
CA ILE A 365 8.94 -30.33 -3.49
C ILE A 365 9.41 -30.22 -4.94
N ALA A 366 10.46 -30.98 -5.26
CA ALA A 366 10.99 -31.16 -6.60
C ALA A 366 10.32 -32.36 -7.30
N PHE A 367 10.29 -32.31 -8.62
CA PHE A 367 9.72 -33.35 -9.46
C PHE A 367 10.78 -33.86 -10.43
N GLU A 368 10.67 -35.11 -10.84
CA GLU A 368 11.48 -35.73 -11.88
C GLU A 368 10.55 -36.27 -12.97
N SER A 369 11.05 -36.35 -14.21
CA SER A 369 10.31 -36.99 -15.30
C SER A 369 10.53 -38.49 -15.24
N THR A 370 9.49 -39.28 -15.47
CA THR A 370 9.63 -40.73 -15.65
C THR A 370 9.92 -41.02 -17.12
N ASP A 371 11.06 -41.65 -17.41
CA ASP A 371 11.49 -42.04 -18.76
C ASP A 371 10.78 -43.30 -19.30
N ASP A 372 9.82 -43.86 -18.56
CA ASP A 372 9.26 -45.19 -18.83
C ASP A 372 8.34 -45.27 -20.07
N ASN A 373 8.01 -44.14 -20.71
CA ASN A 373 7.13 -44.11 -21.89
C ASN A 373 7.85 -43.51 -23.12
N PHE A 374 7.88 -44.29 -24.22
CA PHE A 374 8.42 -43.87 -25.52
C PHE A 374 7.62 -42.76 -26.22
N ASP A 375 6.42 -42.42 -25.72
CA ASP A 375 5.61 -41.32 -26.23
C ASP A 375 5.86 -40.04 -25.40
N PRO A 376 6.45 -38.97 -25.99
CA PRO A 376 6.60 -37.67 -25.34
C PRO A 376 5.31 -37.08 -24.77
N ALA A 377 4.13 -37.47 -25.30
CA ALA A 377 2.83 -37.03 -24.83
C ALA A 377 2.33 -37.78 -23.57
N MET A 378 2.96 -38.90 -23.20
CA MET A 378 2.62 -39.72 -22.02
C MET A 378 3.71 -39.73 -20.94
N ARG A 379 4.64 -38.77 -20.96
CA ARG A 379 5.59 -38.57 -19.86
C ARG A 379 4.80 -38.30 -18.58
N CYS A 380 5.22 -38.88 -17.47
CA CYS A 380 4.62 -38.62 -16.16
C CYS A 380 5.65 -37.89 -15.29
N ALA A 381 5.17 -37.16 -14.30
CA ALA A 381 6.01 -36.58 -13.26
C ALA A 381 5.88 -37.40 -11.97
N THR A 382 7.01 -37.64 -11.31
CA THR A 382 7.05 -38.19 -9.95
C THR A 382 7.71 -37.18 -9.03
N VAL A 383 7.40 -37.26 -7.73
CA VAL A 383 8.12 -36.45 -6.75
C VAL A 383 9.54 -37.01 -6.62
N ALA A 384 10.53 -36.14 -6.68
CA ALA A 384 11.93 -36.51 -6.55
C ALA A 384 12.19 -37.17 -5.19
N PRO A 385 12.99 -38.25 -5.11
CA PRO A 385 13.32 -38.90 -3.83
C PRO A 385 13.95 -37.95 -2.81
N SER A 386 14.70 -36.95 -3.28
CA SER A 386 15.30 -35.88 -2.47
C SER A 386 14.26 -35.02 -1.72
N SER A 387 13.01 -35.00 -2.17
CA SER A 387 11.92 -34.21 -1.59
C SER A 387 11.17 -34.92 -0.46
N ALA A 388 11.59 -36.11 -0.03
CA ALA A 388 10.88 -36.89 0.99
C ALA A 388 10.65 -36.11 2.31
N ILE A 389 11.64 -35.33 2.74
CA ILE A 389 11.53 -34.48 3.94
C ILE A 389 10.50 -33.37 3.71
N ALA A 390 10.59 -32.65 2.58
CA ALA A 390 9.68 -31.57 2.22
C ALA A 390 8.23 -32.06 2.11
N VAL A 391 7.98 -33.21 1.46
CA VAL A 391 6.65 -33.82 1.37
C VAL A 391 6.12 -34.18 2.76
N THR A 392 6.95 -34.80 3.60
CA THR A 392 6.53 -35.23 4.94
C THR A 392 6.19 -34.03 5.82
N ALA A 393 7.03 -33.01 5.81
CA ALA A 393 6.80 -31.78 6.56
C ALA A 393 5.56 -31.03 6.04
N ALA A 394 5.44 -30.82 4.73
CA ALA A 394 4.28 -30.18 4.11
C ALA A 394 2.98 -30.93 4.42
N ALA A 395 2.96 -32.26 4.25
CA ALA A 395 1.78 -33.08 4.54
C ALA A 395 1.35 -32.99 6.02
N LYS A 396 2.31 -33.03 6.94
CA LYS A 396 2.06 -32.88 8.38
C LYS A 396 1.48 -31.49 8.69
N LEU A 397 2.07 -30.43 8.17
CA LEU A 397 1.69 -29.04 8.45
C LEU A 397 0.36 -28.65 7.80
N LEU A 398 0.09 -29.16 6.60
CA LEU A 398 -1.20 -29.01 5.92
C LEU A 398 -2.27 -29.97 6.46
N GLN A 399 -1.91 -30.86 7.39
CA GLN A 399 -2.78 -31.88 7.97
C GLN A 399 -3.45 -32.79 6.93
N VAL A 400 -2.70 -33.18 5.89
CA VAL A 400 -3.17 -34.09 4.83
C VAL A 400 -2.28 -35.33 4.73
N PRO A 401 -2.80 -36.48 4.25
CA PRO A 401 -1.96 -37.66 4.05
C PRO A 401 -0.90 -37.42 2.96
N ALA A 402 0.37 -37.70 3.26
CA ALA A 402 1.49 -37.51 2.32
C ALA A 402 1.26 -38.18 0.96
N LYS A 403 0.70 -39.40 0.94
CA LYS A 403 0.35 -40.11 -0.29
C LYS A 403 -0.69 -39.36 -1.14
N GLN A 404 -1.69 -38.74 -0.50
CA GLN A 404 -2.72 -37.97 -1.20
C GLN A 404 -2.13 -36.66 -1.73
N LEU A 405 -1.27 -35.99 -0.97
CA LEU A 405 -0.56 -34.80 -1.42
C LEU A 405 0.31 -35.10 -2.65
N THR A 406 1.18 -36.12 -2.58
CA THR A 406 2.00 -36.56 -3.72
C THR A 406 1.13 -36.89 -4.94
N SER A 407 0.06 -37.66 -4.73
CA SER A 407 -0.87 -38.02 -5.80
C SER A 407 -1.57 -36.81 -6.41
N ALA A 408 -1.96 -35.81 -5.62
CA ALA A 408 -2.64 -34.61 -6.10
C ALA A 408 -1.70 -33.74 -6.96
N LEU A 409 -0.42 -33.71 -6.63
CA LEU A 409 0.61 -32.97 -7.37
C LEU A 409 1.00 -33.62 -8.70
N THR A 410 0.70 -34.91 -8.91
CA THR A 410 1.18 -35.68 -10.09
C THR A 410 0.09 -36.41 -10.90
N LYS A 411 -1.11 -36.68 -10.37
CA LYS A 411 -2.12 -37.54 -11.05
C LYS A 411 -3.23 -36.85 -11.83
N ARG A 412 -3.50 -35.54 -11.66
CA ARG A 412 -4.28 -34.83 -12.70
C ARG A 412 -3.50 -34.98 -14.01
N SER A 413 -4.12 -34.92 -15.19
CA SER A 413 -3.46 -35.10 -16.50
C SER A 413 -2.26 -34.15 -16.69
N ILE A 414 -1.16 -34.49 -16.02
CA ILE A 414 0.06 -33.73 -15.78
C ILE A 414 1.11 -34.58 -16.49
N THR A 415 1.29 -34.27 -17.76
CA THR A 415 2.14 -35.00 -18.68
C THR A 415 3.61 -34.58 -18.59
N THR A 416 3.96 -33.64 -17.70
CA THR A 416 5.33 -33.12 -17.57
C THR A 416 5.68 -32.65 -16.15
N GLN A 417 6.98 -32.67 -15.83
CA GLN A 417 7.57 -32.05 -14.64
C GLN A 417 7.13 -30.57 -14.48
N THR A 418 7.04 -29.83 -15.59
CA THR A 418 6.60 -28.44 -15.61
C THR A 418 5.16 -28.28 -15.12
N GLN A 419 4.24 -29.13 -15.58
CA GLN A 419 2.85 -29.09 -15.14
C GLN A 419 2.70 -29.49 -13.65
N ALA A 420 3.53 -30.40 -13.14
CA ALA A 420 3.56 -30.73 -11.71
C ALA A 420 4.04 -29.53 -10.87
N LYS A 421 5.08 -28.83 -11.34
CA LYS A 421 5.56 -27.58 -10.74
C LYS A 421 4.47 -26.49 -10.74
N HIS A 422 3.73 -26.32 -11.85
CA HIS A 422 2.59 -25.41 -11.90
C HIS A 422 1.49 -25.79 -10.90
N THR A 423 1.19 -27.08 -10.75
CA THR A 423 0.18 -27.56 -9.79
C THR A 423 0.61 -27.31 -8.34
N ARG A 424 1.87 -27.59 -8.01
CA ARG A 424 2.48 -27.25 -6.70
C ARG A 424 2.39 -25.75 -6.42
N ASN A 425 2.77 -24.93 -7.38
CA ASN A 425 2.71 -23.48 -7.24
C ASN A 425 1.26 -22.99 -7.08
N ALA A 426 0.31 -23.54 -7.85
CA ALA A 426 -1.11 -23.22 -7.71
C ALA A 426 -1.66 -23.57 -6.31
N LEU A 427 -1.28 -24.72 -5.76
CA LEU A 427 -1.63 -25.11 -4.39
C LEU A 427 -1.07 -24.12 -3.36
N ALA A 428 0.21 -23.75 -3.47
CA ALA A 428 0.84 -22.79 -2.56
C ALA A 428 0.16 -21.40 -2.61
N MET A 429 -0.12 -20.91 -3.84
CA MET A 429 -0.82 -19.63 -4.03
C MET A 429 -2.23 -19.65 -3.45
N GLU A 430 -2.98 -20.74 -3.63
CA GLU A 430 -4.36 -20.83 -3.13
C GLU A 430 -4.40 -21.03 -1.60
N ALA A 431 -3.46 -21.79 -1.04
CA ALA A 431 -3.31 -21.93 0.41
C ALA A 431 -3.01 -20.56 1.07
N TYR A 432 -2.05 -19.80 0.51
CA TYR A 432 -1.72 -18.48 1.01
C TYR A 432 -2.87 -17.48 0.86
N ARG A 433 -3.55 -17.48 -0.29
CA ARG A 433 -4.75 -16.66 -0.51
C ARG A 433 -5.85 -16.98 0.50
N SER A 434 -6.14 -18.26 0.73
CA SER A 434 -7.17 -18.70 1.68
C SER A 434 -6.82 -18.29 3.11
N LEU A 435 -5.53 -18.39 3.48
CA LEU A 435 -5.00 -17.91 4.75
C LEU A 435 -5.21 -16.40 4.90
N PHE A 436 -4.82 -15.62 3.89
CA PHE A 436 -4.99 -14.17 3.90
C PHE A 436 -6.47 -13.76 4.01
N GLU A 437 -7.36 -14.39 3.24
CA GLU A 437 -8.80 -14.14 3.35
C GLU A 437 -9.35 -14.51 4.74
N TRP A 438 -8.84 -15.56 5.38
CA TRP A 438 -9.21 -15.92 6.74
C TRP A 438 -8.70 -14.91 7.76
N LEU A 439 -7.46 -14.41 7.62
CA LEU A 439 -6.89 -13.36 8.48
C LEU A 439 -7.72 -12.07 8.37
N VAL A 440 -8.09 -11.67 7.16
CA VAL A 440 -8.97 -10.52 6.92
C VAL A 440 -10.34 -10.72 7.57
N ARG A 441 -10.90 -11.93 7.57
CA ARG A 441 -12.14 -12.24 8.30
C ARG A 441 -11.97 -12.10 9.81
N ARG A 442 -10.87 -12.58 10.39
CA ARG A 442 -10.57 -12.44 11.82
C ARG A 442 -10.41 -10.96 12.23
N VAL A 443 -9.64 -10.20 11.45
CA VAL A 443 -9.51 -8.74 11.59
C VAL A 443 -10.87 -8.06 11.54
N ASN A 444 -11.71 -8.41 10.57
CA ASN A 444 -13.07 -7.86 10.48
C ASN A 444 -13.91 -8.20 11.71
N THR A 445 -13.85 -9.43 12.23
CA THR A 445 -14.57 -9.81 13.45
C THR A 445 -14.15 -8.97 14.66
N SER A 446 -12.88 -8.55 14.76
CA SER A 446 -12.40 -7.75 15.89
C SER A 446 -12.76 -6.26 15.81
N ILE A 447 -13.07 -5.74 14.61
CA ILE A 447 -13.38 -4.30 14.38
C ILE A 447 -14.84 -4.06 13.98
N HIS A 448 -15.63 -5.12 13.77
CA HIS A 448 -17.02 -5.01 13.36
C HIS A 448 -17.89 -4.41 14.48
N PRO A 449 -18.92 -3.62 14.13
CA PRO A 449 -19.91 -3.17 15.11
C PRO A 449 -20.58 -4.36 15.78
N PRO A 450 -20.98 -4.26 17.06
CA PRO A 450 -21.92 -5.22 17.63
C PRO A 450 -23.18 -5.28 16.77
N PRO A 451 -23.79 -6.46 16.55
CA PRO A 451 -25.02 -6.57 15.80
C PRO A 451 -26.08 -5.66 16.43
N SER A 452 -26.73 -4.83 15.61
CA SER A 452 -27.81 -3.98 16.10
C SER A 452 -28.97 -4.88 16.54
N PRO A 453 -29.69 -4.58 17.64
CA PRO A 453 -30.91 -5.30 18.00
C PRO A 453 -31.98 -5.33 16.88
N LEU A 454 -31.85 -4.44 15.88
CA LEU A 454 -32.68 -4.38 14.68
C LEU A 454 -32.28 -5.38 13.56
N ASP A 455 -31.06 -5.93 13.58
CA ASP A 455 -30.56 -6.83 12.53
C ASP A 455 -31.19 -8.25 12.60
N ASN A 456 -31.85 -8.59 13.71
CA ASN A 456 -32.46 -9.90 13.90
C ASN A 456 -33.87 -10.03 13.30
N ASN A 457 -34.45 -8.96 12.74
CA ASN A 457 -35.86 -8.95 12.33
C ASN A 457 -36.12 -8.51 10.88
N THR A 458 -35.17 -8.63 9.98
CA THR A 458 -35.41 -8.32 8.56
C THR A 458 -34.90 -9.41 7.64
N THR A 459 -35.88 -10.11 7.04
CA THR A 459 -35.82 -10.49 5.62
C THR A 459 -35.02 -9.47 4.81
N PRO A 460 -34.25 -9.88 3.78
CA PRO A 460 -33.52 -8.94 2.94
C PRO A 460 -34.51 -7.95 2.32
N GLN A 461 -34.60 -6.76 2.93
CA GLN A 461 -35.46 -5.68 2.47
C GLN A 461 -34.81 -5.13 1.20
N PRO A 462 -35.57 -4.97 0.10
CA PRO A 462 -35.06 -4.34 -1.10
C PRO A 462 -34.65 -2.90 -0.77
N HIS A 463 -33.50 -2.48 -1.31
CA HIS A 463 -32.96 -1.13 -1.26
C HIS A 463 -34.07 -0.06 -1.27
N GLY A 464 -34.23 0.72 -0.20
CA GLY A 464 -35.03 1.94 -0.30
C GLY A 464 -35.72 2.55 0.93
N THR A 465 -35.59 2.05 2.17
CA THR A 465 -36.24 2.74 3.31
C THR A 465 -35.35 2.87 4.55
N ASP A 466 -34.85 4.11 4.72
CA ASP A 466 -34.55 4.85 5.95
C ASP A 466 -33.94 4.10 7.14
N ASP A 467 -32.63 3.87 7.04
CA ASP A 467 -31.76 4.07 8.20
C ASP A 467 -31.02 5.40 8.02
N HIS A 468 -31.70 6.51 8.32
CA HIS A 468 -31.11 7.85 8.22
C HIS A 468 -29.92 8.08 9.19
N HIS A 469 -29.60 7.11 10.04
CA HIS A 469 -28.58 7.25 11.05
C HIS A 469 -27.30 6.48 10.75
N ASN A 470 -27.37 5.44 9.91
CA ASN A 470 -26.22 4.67 9.49
C ASN A 470 -25.57 5.23 8.21
N ARG A 471 -24.28 5.58 8.32
CA ARG A 471 -23.47 6.10 7.22
C ARG A 471 -22.09 5.49 7.20
N MET A 472 -21.41 5.60 6.06
CA MET A 472 -20.00 5.23 5.97
C MET A 472 -19.12 6.29 5.32
N ILE A 473 -17.87 6.35 5.76
CA ILE A 473 -16.77 6.97 5.03
C ILE A 473 -15.81 5.86 4.63
N GLY A 474 -15.66 5.65 3.32
CA GLY A 474 -14.74 4.68 2.76
C GLY A 474 -13.37 5.27 2.51
N LEU A 475 -12.31 4.66 3.05
CA LEU A 475 -10.93 5.02 2.76
C LEU A 475 -10.34 4.00 1.80
N LEU A 476 -9.99 4.41 0.57
CA LEU A 476 -9.38 3.53 -0.42
C LEU A 476 -7.86 3.75 -0.48
N ASP A 477 -7.11 2.78 0.04
CA ASP A 477 -5.65 2.66 -0.07
C ASP A 477 -5.35 1.54 -1.07
N ILE A 478 -5.10 1.91 -2.32
CA ILE A 478 -4.78 0.98 -3.41
C ILE A 478 -3.41 1.29 -3.97
N PHE A 479 -2.76 0.28 -4.55
CA PHE A 479 -1.58 0.43 -5.37
C PHE A 479 -1.72 1.56 -6.40
N GLY A 480 -0.68 2.36 -6.57
CA GLY A 480 -0.59 3.27 -7.71
C GLY A 480 -0.21 2.53 -8.99
N PHE A 481 -0.10 3.27 -10.08
CA PHE A 481 0.46 2.75 -11.34
C PHE A 481 1.85 2.15 -11.11
N GLU A 482 2.09 0.98 -11.71
CA GLU A 482 3.38 0.30 -11.67
C GLU A 482 3.92 0.10 -13.08
N ILE A 483 5.16 0.55 -13.28
CA ILE A 483 5.94 0.30 -14.51
C ILE A 483 7.27 -0.29 -14.07
N MET A 484 7.46 -1.56 -14.40
CA MET A 484 8.67 -2.34 -14.14
C MET A 484 9.41 -2.64 -15.44
N ALA A 485 10.66 -3.14 -15.32
CA ALA A 485 11.44 -3.60 -16.46
C ALA A 485 10.73 -4.73 -17.24
N VAL A 486 9.99 -5.59 -16.53
CA VAL A 486 9.08 -6.59 -17.09
C VAL A 486 7.76 -6.49 -16.35
N ASN A 487 6.68 -6.17 -17.08
CA ASN A 487 5.32 -6.12 -16.54
C ASN A 487 4.60 -7.43 -16.87
N SER A 488 3.94 -8.03 -15.87
CA SER A 488 3.14 -9.24 -16.02
C SER A 488 1.64 -8.92 -15.94
N PHE A 489 0.80 -9.96 -15.88
CA PHE A 489 -0.65 -9.83 -15.74
C PHE A 489 -1.04 -9.06 -14.47
N GLU A 490 -0.25 -9.17 -13.41
CA GLU A 490 -0.44 -8.46 -12.15
C GLU A 490 -0.34 -6.94 -12.34
N GLN A 491 0.70 -6.44 -13.02
CA GLN A 491 0.80 -5.01 -13.34
C GLN A 491 -0.33 -4.56 -14.25
N LEU A 492 -0.79 -5.40 -15.20
CA LEU A 492 -1.97 -5.09 -16.00
C LEU A 492 -3.23 -4.92 -15.13
N CYS A 493 -3.48 -5.82 -14.17
CA CYS A 493 -4.61 -5.69 -13.25
C CYS A 493 -4.52 -4.44 -12.36
N ILE A 494 -3.32 -4.14 -11.83
CA ILE A 494 -3.05 -2.95 -11.03
C ILE A 494 -3.30 -1.68 -11.85
N ASN A 495 -2.72 -1.59 -13.05
CA ASN A 495 -2.83 -0.42 -13.90
C ASN A 495 -4.26 -0.26 -14.45
N TYR A 496 -4.97 -1.35 -14.77
CA TYR A 496 -6.37 -1.30 -15.17
C TYR A 496 -7.30 -0.78 -14.05
N ALA A 497 -7.05 -1.22 -12.80
CA ALA A 497 -7.76 -0.68 -11.66
C ALA A 497 -7.50 0.83 -11.49
N ASN A 498 -6.25 1.27 -11.65
CA ASN A 498 -5.90 2.69 -11.61
C ASN A 498 -6.54 3.49 -12.76
N GLU A 499 -6.59 2.96 -13.99
CA GLU A 499 -7.29 3.60 -15.11
C GLU A 499 -8.79 3.77 -14.82
N THR A 500 -9.42 2.76 -14.22
CA THR A 500 -10.83 2.83 -13.82
C THR A 500 -11.06 3.90 -12.76
N LEU A 501 -10.16 4.00 -11.77
CA LEU A 501 -10.20 5.05 -10.75
C LEU A 501 -9.94 6.44 -11.34
N GLN A 502 -9.00 6.56 -12.28
CA GLN A 502 -8.72 7.81 -12.99
C GLN A 502 -9.92 8.24 -13.84
N GLN A 503 -10.59 7.31 -14.51
CA GLN A 503 -11.82 7.59 -15.24
C GLN A 503 -12.93 8.09 -14.31
N GLN A 504 -13.09 7.47 -13.14
CA GLN A 504 -14.04 7.92 -12.12
C GLN A 504 -13.70 9.32 -11.62
N PHE A 505 -12.43 9.59 -11.34
CA PHE A 505 -11.93 10.91 -10.94
C PHE A 505 -12.22 11.96 -12.02
N ASN A 506 -11.81 11.71 -13.26
CA ASN A 506 -12.08 12.62 -14.39
C ASN A 506 -13.58 12.88 -14.53
N SER A 507 -14.40 11.83 -14.45
CA SER A 507 -15.87 11.96 -14.54
C SER A 507 -16.47 12.78 -13.39
N TYR A 508 -15.86 12.73 -12.21
CA TYR A 508 -16.28 13.55 -11.06
C TYR A 508 -15.87 15.00 -11.25
N VAL A 509 -14.61 15.25 -11.63
CA VAL A 509 -14.10 16.60 -11.90
C VAL A 509 -14.91 17.29 -13.00
N PHE A 510 -15.08 16.65 -14.17
CA PHE A 510 -15.86 17.21 -15.29
C PHE A 510 -17.36 17.33 -15.03
N LYS A 511 -17.92 16.67 -14.01
CA LYS A 511 -19.32 16.88 -13.58
C LYS A 511 -19.46 18.01 -12.57
N THR A 512 -18.36 18.34 -11.90
CA THR A 512 -18.31 19.37 -10.85
C THR A 512 -17.93 20.72 -11.45
N GLU A 513 -17.17 20.73 -12.54
CA GLU A 513 -17.12 21.81 -13.54
C GLU A 513 -18.48 21.98 -14.25
#